data_AF-A0A3N5U442-F1
#
_entry.id   AF-A0A3N5U442-F1
#
_cell.length_a   1.000
_cell.length_b   1.000
_cell.length_c   1.000
_cell.angle_alpha   90.00
_cell.angle_beta   90.00
_cell.angle_gamma   90.00
#
_symmetry.space_group_name_H-M   'P 1'
#
loop_
_entity.id
_entity.type
_entity.pdbx_description
1 polymer ?
#
loop_
_entity_poly.entity_id
_entity_poly.type
_entity_poly.pdbx_seq_one_letter_code
_entity_poly.pdbx_strand_id
1 'polypeptide(L)'
;MKQTMVKKLFVQRASLLKEVAARPGFIRGSLIRTTRAGKDGTRREFRFLSRRIAGVNHSTYVTIKQVRAFEAATRMYRQTAVIIEKICTINIRIIRAGGKP
;
A
#
# COMPACT_ATOMS: atom_id res chain seq x y z
N MET A 1 14.75 14.81 -31.39
CA MET A 1 14.44 13.50 -30.76
C MET A 1 14.28 13.53 -29.23
N LYS A 2 15.18 14.14 -28.45
CA LYS A 2 15.10 14.14 -26.97
C LYS A 2 13.81 14.76 -26.39
N GLN A 3 13.31 15.88 -26.95
CA GLN A 3 12.07 16.52 -26.48
C GLN A 3 10.80 15.64 -26.65
N THR A 4 10.73 14.84 -27.72
CA THR A 4 9.60 13.93 -27.98
C THR A 4 9.55 12.80 -26.97
N MET A 5 10.70 12.31 -26.52
CA MET A 5 10.81 11.26 -25.49
C MET A 5 10.39 11.78 -24.11
N VAL A 6 10.82 13.00 -23.73
CA VAL A 6 10.43 13.62 -22.46
C VAL A 6 8.92 13.84 -22.38
N LYS A 7 8.28 14.32 -23.46
CA LYS A 7 6.81 14.45 -23.53
C LYS A 7 6.09 13.11 -23.30
N LYS A 8 6.58 12.01 -23.90
CA LYS A 8 6.00 10.67 -23.68
C LYS A 8 6.10 10.23 -22.21
N LEU A 9 7.22 10.52 -21.55
CA LEU A 9 7.42 10.22 -20.12
C LEU A 9 6.44 11.00 -19.23
N PHE A 10 6.18 12.28 -19.52
CA PHE A 10 5.17 13.07 -18.81
C PHE A 10 3.76 12.52 -18.97
N VAL A 11 3.37 12.10 -20.17
CA VAL A 11 2.06 11.47 -20.41
C VAL A 11 1.92 10.17 -19.62
N GLN A 12 2.96 9.32 -19.64
CA GLN A 12 2.97 8.08 -18.84
C GLN A 12 2.87 8.37 -17.35
N ARG A 13 3.63 9.34 -16.83
CA ARG A 13 3.56 9.77 -15.43
C ARG A 13 2.16 10.24 -15.05
N ALA A 14 1.54 11.08 -15.88
CA ALA A 14 0.20 11.61 -15.62
C ALA A 14 -0.86 10.50 -15.58
N SER A 15 -0.76 9.50 -16.46
CA SER A 15 -1.65 8.34 -16.44
C SER A 15 -1.52 7.55 -15.14
N LEU A 16 -0.29 7.27 -14.69
CA LEU A 16 -0.05 6.53 -13.46
C LEU A 16 -0.50 7.32 -12.22
N LEU A 17 -0.31 8.64 -12.20
CA LEU A 17 -0.80 9.49 -11.11
C LEU A 17 -2.32 9.47 -10.99
N LYS A 18 -3.05 9.49 -12.10
CA LYS A 18 -4.52 9.30 -12.10
C LYS A 18 -4.91 7.95 -11.52
N GLU A 19 -4.18 6.90 -11.86
CA GLU A 19 -4.43 5.55 -11.32
C GLU A 19 -4.19 5.49 -9.80
N VAL A 20 -3.15 6.17 -9.28
CA VAL A 20 -2.91 6.27 -7.83
C VAL A 20 -4.01 7.06 -7.13
N ALA A 21 -4.43 8.20 -7.69
CA ALA A 21 -5.43 9.08 -7.10
C ALA A 21 -6.82 8.41 -7.02
N ALA A 22 -7.14 7.50 -7.94
CA ALA A 22 -8.41 6.76 -7.94
C ALA A 22 -8.49 5.66 -6.87
N ARG A 23 -7.40 5.36 -6.16
CA ARG A 23 -7.37 4.23 -5.21
C ARG A 23 -7.74 4.69 -3.79
N PRO A 24 -8.66 3.99 -3.10
CA PRO A 24 -8.97 4.24 -1.70
C PRO A 24 -7.73 4.07 -0.81
N GLY A 25 -7.72 4.81 0.30
CA GLY A 25 -6.53 5.13 1.09
C GLY A 25 -5.55 4.00 1.45
N PHE A 26 -4.33 4.41 1.78
CA PHE A 26 -3.20 3.51 2.01
C PHE A 26 -3.18 2.98 3.46
N ILE A 27 -3.58 1.74 3.65
CA ILE A 27 -3.42 1.06 4.94
C ILE A 27 -2.20 0.14 4.88
N ARG A 28 -1.29 0.32 5.84
CA ARG A 28 -0.18 -0.59 6.13
C ARG A 28 -0.34 -1.19 7.53
N GLY A 29 0.19 -2.37 7.74
CA GLY A 29 0.18 -3.05 9.04
C GLY A 29 0.40 -4.55 8.94
N SER A 30 0.29 -5.21 10.08
CA SER A 30 0.39 -6.66 10.19
C SER A 30 -0.88 -7.23 10.80
N LEU A 31 -1.35 -8.35 10.25
CA LEU A 31 -2.39 -9.16 10.87
C LEU A 31 -1.73 -10.30 11.62
N ILE A 32 -2.02 -10.42 12.91
CA ILE A 32 -1.56 -11.53 13.73
C ILE A 32 -2.76 -12.45 13.99
N ARG A 33 -2.58 -13.73 13.66
CA ARG A 33 -3.54 -14.80 13.92
C ARG A 33 -2.88 -15.78 14.87
N THR A 34 -3.51 -16.05 16.00
CA THR A 34 -2.99 -16.97 17.01
C THR A 34 -4.13 -17.75 17.64
N THR A 35 -3.82 -18.78 18.43
CA THR A 35 -4.81 -19.51 19.21
C THR A 35 -4.52 -19.33 20.70
N ARG A 36 -5.57 -19.21 21.51
CA ARG A 36 -5.44 -19.16 22.98
C ARG A 36 -6.28 -20.27 23.58
N ALA A 37 -5.75 -20.91 24.62
CA ALA A 37 -6.54 -21.79 25.45
C ALA A 37 -7.60 -20.98 26.20
N GLY A 38 -8.85 -21.38 26.07
CA GLY A 38 -9.96 -20.94 26.88
C GLY A 38 -9.89 -21.56 28.27
N LYS A 39 -10.61 -20.98 29.22
CA LYS A 39 -10.72 -21.52 30.59
C LYS A 39 -11.35 -22.91 30.65
N ASP A 40 -12.07 -23.29 29.59
CA ASP A 40 -12.74 -24.56 29.35
C ASP A 40 -11.83 -25.60 28.64
N GLY A 41 -10.54 -25.31 28.44
CA GLY A 41 -9.62 -26.16 27.69
C GLY A 41 -9.78 -26.09 26.17
N THR A 42 -10.76 -25.34 25.65
CA THR A 42 -10.95 -25.18 24.20
C THR A 42 -9.89 -24.25 23.61
N ARG A 43 -9.44 -24.48 22.38
CA ARG A 43 -8.58 -23.53 21.66
C ARG A 43 -9.44 -22.61 20.81
N ARG A 44 -9.38 -21.31 21.04
CA ARG A 44 -10.10 -20.31 20.23
C ARG A 44 -9.11 -19.47 19.42
N GLU A 45 -9.48 -19.14 18.19
CA GLU A 45 -8.65 -18.29 17.32
C GLU A 45 -8.80 -16.82 17.72
N PHE A 46 -7.67 -16.13 17.88
CA PHE A 46 -7.56 -14.72 18.18
C PHE A 46 -6.90 -14.00 17.01
N ARG A 47 -7.46 -12.84 16.66
CA ARG A 47 -7.00 -12.03 15.53
C ARG A 47 -6.86 -10.58 15.98
N PHE A 48 -5.71 -9.97 15.72
CA PHE A 48 -5.52 -8.55 15.95
C PHE A 48 -4.68 -7.91 14.86
N LEU A 49 -4.99 -6.66 14.55
CA LEU A 49 -4.22 -5.81 13.65
C LEU A 49 -3.19 -5.05 14.47
N SER A 50 -1.93 -5.13 14.07
CA SER A 50 -0.85 -4.29 14.58
C SER A 50 -0.49 -3.23 13.55
N ARG A 51 -0.54 -1.95 13.95
CA ARG A 51 -0.24 -0.81 13.08
C ARG A 51 0.58 0.23 13.81
N ARG A 52 1.49 0.89 13.10
CA ARG A 52 2.19 2.07 13.58
C ARG A 52 1.39 3.32 13.24
N ILE A 53 0.94 4.06 14.24
CA ILE A 53 0.19 5.32 14.09
C ILE A 53 0.99 6.39 14.84
N ALA A 54 1.35 7.48 14.17
CA ALA A 54 2.14 8.58 14.75
C ALA A 54 3.43 8.11 15.49
N GLY A 55 4.09 7.07 14.96
CA GLY A 55 5.33 6.55 15.56
C GLY A 55 5.13 5.46 16.62
N VAL A 56 3.91 5.25 17.13
CA VAL A 56 3.57 4.29 18.19
C VAL A 56 2.88 3.05 17.62
N ASN A 57 3.16 1.87 18.18
CA ASN A 57 2.51 0.62 17.79
C ASN A 57 1.17 0.43 18.51
N HIS A 58 0.10 0.23 17.75
CA HIS A 58 -1.24 -0.03 18.25
C HIS A 58 -1.71 -1.42 17.80
N SER A 59 -2.23 -2.19 18.75
CA SER A 59 -2.85 -3.49 18.50
C SER A 59 -4.37 -3.39 18.70
N THR A 60 -5.15 -3.84 17.73
CA THR A 60 -6.63 -3.80 17.78
C THR A 60 -7.20 -5.17 17.45
N TYR A 61 -8.04 -5.72 18.33
CA TYR A 61 -8.76 -6.96 18.05
C TYR A 61 -9.71 -6.80 16.87
N VAL A 62 -9.77 -7.81 16.02
CA VAL A 62 -10.60 -7.75 14.80
C VAL A 62 -11.40 -9.02 14.56
N THR A 63 -12.59 -8.81 14.00
CA THR A 63 -13.47 -9.86 13.50
C THR A 63 -12.96 -10.42 12.16
N ILE A 64 -13.49 -11.57 11.74
CA ILE A 64 -13.13 -12.18 10.44
C ILE A 64 -13.51 -11.29 9.24
N LYS A 65 -14.60 -10.52 9.33
CA LYS A 65 -15.01 -9.57 8.28
C LYS A 65 -13.98 -8.45 8.15
N GLN A 66 -13.52 -7.91 9.27
CA GLN A 66 -12.48 -6.87 9.31
C GLN A 66 -11.12 -7.38 8.81
N VAL A 67 -10.78 -8.64 9.07
CA VAL A 67 -9.60 -9.30 8.49
C VAL A 67 -9.63 -9.27 6.97
N ARG A 68 -10.74 -9.69 6.36
CA ARG A 68 -10.88 -9.69 4.89
C ARG A 68 -10.77 -8.28 4.31
N ALA A 69 -11.40 -7.29 4.95
CA ALA A 69 -11.30 -5.90 4.55
C ALA A 69 -9.85 -5.38 4.64
N PHE A 70 -9.13 -5.72 5.71
CA PHE A 70 -7.73 -5.35 5.89
C PHE A 70 -6.82 -5.99 4.85
N GLU A 71 -7.02 -7.28 4.53
CA GLU A 71 -6.24 -7.98 3.51
C GLU A 71 -6.47 -7.39 2.12
N ALA A 72 -7.72 -7.06 1.79
CA ALA A 72 -8.06 -6.36 0.55
C ALA A 72 -7.35 -4.99 0.46
N ALA A 73 -7.41 -4.19 1.53
CA ALA A 73 -6.73 -2.90 1.60
C ALA A 73 -5.20 -3.04 1.48
N THR A 74 -4.61 -4.04 2.14
CA THR A 74 -3.17 -4.32 2.08
C THR A 74 -2.72 -4.73 0.67
N ARG A 75 -3.54 -5.53 -0.03
CA ARG A 75 -3.28 -5.90 -1.42
C ARG A 75 -3.30 -4.68 -2.34
N MET A 76 -4.30 -3.79 -2.17
CA MET A 76 -4.36 -2.54 -2.92
C MET A 76 -3.13 -1.68 -2.67
N TYR A 77 -2.70 -1.56 -1.40
CA TYR A 77 -1.48 -0.87 -1.03
C TYR A 77 -0.25 -1.43 -1.77
N ARG A 78 -0.06 -2.76 -1.82
CA ARG A 78 1.07 -3.39 -2.53
C ARG A 78 1.06 -3.08 -4.02
N GLN A 79 -0.11 -3.18 -4.66
CA GLN A 79 -0.26 -2.84 -6.07
C GLN A 79 0.06 -1.36 -6.34
N THR A 80 -0.35 -0.47 -5.45
CA THR A 80 -0.06 0.96 -5.61
C THR A 80 1.40 1.28 -5.37
N ALA A 81 2.08 0.58 -4.46
CA ALA A 81 3.51 0.74 -4.24
C ALA A 81 4.31 0.50 -5.53
N VAL A 82 3.94 -0.51 -6.32
CA VAL A 82 4.54 -0.79 -7.65
C VAL A 82 4.33 0.39 -8.62
N ILE A 83 3.16 1.03 -8.60
CA ILE A 83 2.89 2.19 -9.46
C ILE A 83 3.72 3.39 -9.03
N ILE A 84 3.82 3.63 -7.72
CA ILE A 84 4.66 4.70 -7.16
C ILE A 84 6.13 4.50 -7.56
N GLU A 85 6.63 3.28 -7.49
CA GLU A 85 8.00 2.94 -7.92
C GLU A 85 8.21 3.21 -9.43
N LYS A 86 7.23 2.89 -10.27
CA LYS A 86 7.25 3.24 -11.71
C LYS A 86 7.27 4.76 -11.92
N ILE A 87 6.47 5.51 -11.16
CA ILE A 87 6.48 6.99 -11.20
C ILE A 87 7.85 7.53 -10.81
N CYS A 88 8.46 7.03 -9.73
CA CYS A 88 9.81 7.42 -9.32
C CYS A 88 10.83 7.14 -10.43
N THR A 89 10.75 5.96 -11.05
CA THR A 89 11.60 5.60 -12.20
C THR A 89 11.44 6.56 -13.37
N ILE A 90 10.20 6.94 -13.70
CA ILE A 90 9.91 7.92 -14.76
C ILE A 90 10.47 9.30 -14.41
N ASN A 91 10.31 9.76 -13.16
CA ASN A 91 10.87 11.04 -12.71
C ASN A 91 12.39 11.06 -12.87
N ILE A 92 13.10 9.99 -12.47
CA ILE A 92 14.55 9.87 -12.67
C ILE A 92 14.91 9.98 -14.16
N ARG A 93 14.14 9.33 -15.05
CA ARG A 93 14.36 9.41 -16.50
C ARG A 93 14.13 10.83 -17.05
N ILE A 94 13.11 11.54 -16.57
CA ILE A 94 12.83 12.93 -16.95
C ILE A 94 14.00 13.83 -16.52
N ILE A 95 14.45 13.72 -15.27
CA ILE A 95 15.57 14.50 -14.72
C ILE A 95 16.85 14.24 -15.53
N ARG A 96 17.19 12.97 -15.79
CA ARG A 96 18.37 12.60 -16.58
C ARG A 96 18.31 13.12 -18.02
N ALA A 97 17.12 13.32 -18.57
CA ALA A 97 16.93 13.89 -19.89
C ALA A 97 16.94 15.43 -19.91
N GLY A 98 17.19 16.10 -18.77
CA GLY A 98 17.19 17.55 -18.63
C GLY A 98 15.79 18.16 -18.47
N GLY A 99 14.76 17.34 -18.24
CA GLY A 99 13.42 17.81 -17.92
C GLY A 99 13.32 18.24 -16.45
N LYS A 100 12.54 19.29 -16.18
CA LYS A 100 12.20 19.68 -14.81
C LYS A 100 11.01 18.83 -14.31
N PRO A 101 11.06 18.28 -13.09
CA PRO A 101 10.04 17.35 -12.56
C PRO A 101 8.66 17.98 -12.34
#